data_AF-A0A9E1VCC2-F1
#
_entry.id   AF-A0A9E1VCC2-F1
#
_cell.length_a   1.000
_cell.length_b   1.000
_cell.length_c   1.000
_cell.angle_alpha   90.00
_cell.angle_beta   90.00
_cell.angle_gamma   90.00
#
_symmetry.space_group_name_H-M   'P 1'
#
loop_
_entity.id
_entity.type
_entity.pdbx_description
1 polymer ?
#
loop_
_entity_poly.entity_id
_entity_poly.type
_entity_poly.pdbx_seq_one_letter_code
_entity_poly.pdbx_strand_id
1 'polypeptide(L)' 'MKLVQLTTLALSALLPCVAVDAAPRKVICENFTATWCGYCPDVANGIIMLLDEFPDNFYSMQVHGSDSYST' A
#
# COMPACT_ATOMS: atom_id res chain seq x y z
N MET A 1 29.09 -26.51 35.60
CA MET A 1 29.34 -25.19 34.98
C MET A 1 29.42 -25.25 33.45
N LYS A 2 30.19 -26.18 32.85
CA LYS A 2 30.31 -26.31 31.38
C LYS A 2 28.99 -26.65 30.64
N LEU A 3 28.12 -27.49 31.23
CA LEU A 3 26.81 -27.83 30.65
C LEU A 3 25.83 -26.64 30.60
N VAL A 4 25.84 -25.77 31.61
CA VAL A 4 24.96 -24.58 31.68
C VAL A 4 25.39 -23.53 30.64
N GLN A 5 26.70 -23.39 30.39
CA GLN A 5 27.22 -22.53 29.32
C GLN A 5 26.92 -23.09 27.92
N LEU A 6 26.95 -24.41 27.74
CA LEU A 6 26.61 -25.03 26.44
C LEU A 6 25.13 -24.84 26.09
N THR A 7 24.23 -24.94 27.07
CA THR A 7 22.80 -24.76 26.85
C THR A 7 22.41 -23.30 26.61
N THR A 8 23.09 -22.34 27.25
CA THR A 8 22.84 -20.91 26.99
C THR A 8 23.32 -20.47 25.61
N LEU A 9 24.45 -20.99 25.12
CA LEU A 9 24.98 -20.69 23.79
C LEU A 9 24.08 -21.22 22.66
N ALA A 10 23.52 -22.42 22.85
CA ALA A 10 22.59 -23.02 21.91
C ALA A 10 21.25 -22.26 21.81
N LEU A 11 20.78 -21.69 22.93
CA LEU A 11 19.53 -20.94 22.99
C LEU A 11 19.64 -19.56 22.31
N SER A 12 20.81 -18.92 22.37
CA SER A 12 21.07 -17.66 21.65
C SER A 12 21.21 -17.81 20.14
N ALA A 13 21.59 -19.00 19.64
CA ALA A 13 21.69 -19.29 18.21
C ALA A 13 20.32 -19.57 17.55
N LEU A 14 19.29 -19.81 18.36
CA LEU A 14 17.91 -20.02 17.93
C LEU A 14 17.07 -18.74 18.01
N LEU A 15 17.68 -17.58 18.33
CA LEU A 15 16.99 -16.30 18.20
C LEU A 15 16.59 -16.17 16.73
N PRO A 16 15.29 -16.15 16.40
CA PRO A 16 14.89 -15.88 15.05
C PRO A 16 15.43 -14.50 14.71
N CYS A 17 16.17 -14.42 13.60
CA CYS A 17 16.36 -13.17 12.90
C CYS A 17 14.94 -12.70 12.56
N VAL A 18 14.35 -11.90 13.45
CA VAL A 18 13.07 -11.27 13.19
C VAL A 18 13.33 -10.37 12.01
N ALA A 19 12.94 -10.82 10.82
CA ALA A 19 12.91 -9.97 9.66
C ALA A 19 12.06 -8.78 10.06
N VAL A 20 12.70 -7.61 10.19
CA VAL A 20 11.99 -6.36 10.38
C VAL A 20 11.21 -6.16 9.08
N ASP A 21 9.94 -6.56 9.10
CA ASP A 21 9.05 -6.33 7.98
C ASP A 21 8.89 -4.82 7.83
N ALA A 22 9.26 -4.29 6.66
CA ALA A 22 9.06 -2.88 6.39
C ALA A 22 7.56 -2.61 6.38
N ALA A 23 7.14 -1.47 6.94
CA ALA A 23 5.72 -1.12 6.93
C ALA A 23 5.16 -1.20 5.50
N PRO A 24 3.98 -1.80 5.29
CA PRO A 24 3.43 -2.00 3.96
C PRO A 24 3.23 -0.64 3.28
N ARG A 25 3.72 -0.50 2.05
CA ARG A 25 3.61 0.75 1.28
C ARG A 25 2.14 1.09 1.06
N LYS A 26 1.77 2.34 1.36
CA LYS A 26 0.47 2.93 1.00
C LYS A 26 0.69 3.94 -0.13
N VAL A 27 -0.20 3.95 -1.11
CA VAL A 27 -0.14 4.81 -2.30
C VAL A 27 -1.44 5.60 -2.40
N ILE A 28 -1.31 6.90 -2.61
CA ILE A 28 -2.43 7.82 -2.87
C ILE A 28 -2.35 8.28 -4.32
N CYS A 29 -3.47 8.20 -5.03
CA CYS A 29 -3.63 8.67 -6.40
C CYS A 29 -4.62 9.84 -6.44
N GLU A 30 -4.17 10.99 -6.96
CA GLU A 30 -5.02 12.14 -7.24
C GLU A 30 -5.45 12.08 -8.71
N ASN A 31 -6.75 11.82 -8.95
CA ASN A 31 -7.32 11.76 -10.29
C ASN A 31 -7.96 13.10 -10.67
N PHE A 32 -7.27 13.89 -11.49
CA PHE A 32 -7.83 15.12 -12.05
C PHE A 32 -8.78 14.79 -13.21
N THR A 33 -10.05 15.12 -13.05
CA THR A 33 -11.13 14.65 -13.95
C THR A 33 -12.20 15.73 -14.19
N ALA A 34 -13.09 15.48 -15.14
CA ALA A 34 -14.28 16.29 -15.39
C ALA A 34 -15.37 15.47 -16.09
N THR A 35 -16.64 15.78 -15.86
CA THR A 35 -17.79 15.10 -16.48
C THR A 35 -17.87 15.27 -18.00
N TRP A 36 -17.31 16.36 -18.53
CA TRP A 36 -17.24 16.60 -19.98
C TRP A 36 -16.04 15.91 -20.64
N CYS A 37 -15.09 15.38 -19.86
CA CYS A 37 -13.87 14.78 -20.37
C CYS A 37 -14.14 13.37 -20.90
N GLY A 38 -14.13 13.20 -22.23
CA GLY A 38 -14.37 11.91 -22.87
C GLY A 38 -13.30 10.84 -22.62
N TYR A 39 -12.09 11.22 -22.20
CA TYR A 39 -10.99 10.29 -21.91
C TYR A 39 -10.94 9.83 -20.44
N CYS A 40 -11.56 10.60 -19.55
CA CYS A 40 -11.50 10.38 -18.11
C CYS A 40 -12.18 9.06 -17.65
N PRO A 41 -13.22 8.53 -18.34
CA PRO A 41 -13.77 7.20 -18.01
C PRO A 41 -12.74 6.06 -18.10
N ASP A 42 -11.84 6.06 -19.07
CA ASP A 42 -10.83 5.00 -19.22
C ASP A 42 -9.81 5.04 -18.08
N VAL A 43 -9.42 6.26 -17.65
CA VAL A 43 -8.56 6.47 -16.47
C VAL A 43 -9.27 5.99 -15.21
N ALA A 44 -10.54 6.33 -15.03
CA ALA A 44 -11.34 5.88 -13.89
C ALA A 44 -11.43 4.34 -13.85
N ASN A 45 -11.60 3.68 -15.00
CA ASN A 45 -11.60 2.22 -15.07
C ASN A 45 -10.26 1.62 -14.63
N GLY A 46 -9.13 2.17 -15.09
CA GLY A 46 -7.80 1.73 -14.64
C GLY A 46 -7.59 1.92 -13.13
N ILE A 47 -8.09 3.01 -12.56
CA ILE A 47 -8.03 3.28 -11.11
C ILE A 47 -8.91 2.28 -10.34
N ILE A 48 -10.11 1.95 -10.83
CA ILE A 48 -10.98 0.93 -10.22
C ILE A 48 -10.27 -0.43 -10.18
N MET A 49 -9.60 -0.82 -11.27
CA MET A 49 -8.82 -2.06 -11.31
C MET A 49 -7.70 -2.07 -10.27
N LEU A 50 -7.01 -0.94 -10.04
CA LEU A 50 -5.99 -0.81 -9.00
C LEU A 50 -6.56 -0.87 -7.58
N LEU A 51 -7.76 -0.32 -7.36
CA LEU A 51 -8.47 -0.41 -6.08
C LEU A 51 -8.87 -1.87 -5.78
N ASP A 52 -9.30 -2.61 -6.80
CA ASP A 52 -9.67 -4.03 -6.67
C ASP A 52 -8.43 -4.93 -6.45
N GLU A 53 -7.31 -4.64 -7.11
CA GLU A 53 -6.07 -5.42 -6.97
C GLU A 53 -5.34 -5.12 -5.65
N PHE A 54 -5.39 -3.88 -5.17
CA PHE A 54 -4.65 -3.43 -3.98
C PHE A 54 -5.54 -2.72 -2.94
N PRO A 55 -6.60 -3.38 -2.42
CA PRO A 55 -7.64 -2.73 -1.61
C PRO A 55 -7.13 -2.16 -0.29
N ASP A 56 -6.07 -2.74 0.28
CA ASP A 56 -5.46 -2.27 1.52
C ASP A 56 -4.29 -1.29 1.30
N ASN A 57 -3.84 -1.08 0.06
CA ASN A 57 -2.57 -0.37 -0.21
C ASN A 57 -2.72 0.80 -1.17
N PHE A 58 -3.78 0.84 -1.97
CA PHE A 58 -4.03 1.88 -2.95
C PHE A 58 -5.30 2.64 -2.61
N TYR A 59 -5.22 3.96 -2.62
CA TYR A 59 -6.34 4.85 -2.36
C TYR A 59 -6.37 5.91 -3.45
N SER A 60 -7.55 6.23 -3.97
CA SER A 60 -7.70 7.30 -4.96
C SER A 60 -8.67 8.37 -4.46
N MET A 61 -8.44 9.60 -4.91
CA MET A 61 -9.39 10.70 -4.79
C MET A 61 -9.61 11.35 -6.14
N GLN A 62 -10.84 11.75 -6.41
CA GLN A 62 -11.19 12.44 -7.65
C GLN A 62 -11.28 13.94 -7.41
N VAL A 63 -10.50 14.69 -8.18
CA VAL A 63 -10.47 16.15 -8.15
C VAL A 63 -11.12 16.64 -9.44
N HIS A 64 -12.34 17.14 -9.33
CA HIS A 64 -13.10 17.62 -10.46
C HIS A 64 -12.71 19.06 -10.84
N GLY A 65 -12.59 19.32 -12.15
CA GLY A 65 -12.23 20.64 -12.68
C GLY A 65 -13.16 21.10 -13.82
N SER A 66 -13.60 22.35 -13.75
CA SER A 66 -14.46 23.00 -14.76
C SER A 66 -15.74 22.22 -15.10
N ASP A 67 -16.37 21.61 -14.10
CA ASP A 67 -17.67 20.96 -14.21
C ASP A 67 -18.53 21.17 -12.95
N SER A 68 -19.71 20.55 -12.88
CA SER A 68 -20.65 20.71 -11.76
C SER A 68 -20.17 20.12 -10.42
N TYR A 69 -19.05 19.41 -10.40
CA TYR A 69 -18.49 18.76 -9.21
C TYR A 69 -17.17 19.42 -8.77
N SER A 70 -16.74 20.46 -9.48
CA SER A 70 -15.59 21.27 -9.09
C SER A 70 -15.91 22.02 -7.79
N THR A 71 -15.03 21.91 -6.79
CA THR A 71 -15.13 22.59 -5.49
C THR A 71 -14.04 23.64 -5.36
#